data_AF-A0A3C1REM9-F1
#
_entry.id   AF-A0A3C1REM9-F1
#
_cell.length_a   1.000
_cell.length_b   1.000
_cell.length_c   1.000
_cell.angle_alpha   90.00
_cell.angle_beta   90.00
_cell.angle_gamma   90.00
#
_symmetry.space_group_name_H-M   'P 1'
#
loop_
_entity.id
_entity.type
_entity.pdbx_description
1 polymer ?
#
loop_
_entity_poly.entity_id
_entity_poly.type
_entity_poly.pdbx_seq_one_letter_code
_entity_poly.pdbx_strand_id
1 'polypeptide(L)'
;MAKKTTKTKSIEETLWDSANKLRGSVESAEYKHIVLSLIFLKFAGDTFEERKQELIAEGKEQFTDIVEFYTMKNVFYLPEQARWS
;
A
#
# COMPACT_ATOMS: atom_id res chain seq x y z
N MET A 1 32.71 16.62 -25.95
CA MET A 1 32.51 15.99 -24.62
C MET A 1 31.15 15.30 -24.64
N ALA A 2 31.08 13.98 -24.55
CA ALA A 2 29.81 13.26 -24.56
C ALA A 2 29.06 13.51 -23.24
N LYS A 3 27.86 14.09 -23.33
CA LYS A 3 26.98 14.33 -22.18
C LYS A 3 26.51 12.96 -21.67
N LYS A 4 26.99 12.55 -20.50
CA LYS A 4 26.60 11.28 -19.85
C LYS A 4 25.15 11.43 -19.39
N THR A 5 24.21 10.87 -20.14
CA THR A 5 22.79 10.86 -19.79
C THR A 5 22.61 9.96 -18.58
N THR A 6 22.47 10.54 -17.39
CA THR A 6 22.16 9.80 -16.17
C THR A 6 20.75 9.24 -16.31
N LYS A 7 20.63 7.94 -16.59
CA LYS A 7 19.33 7.27 -16.68
C LYS A 7 18.76 7.20 -15.25
N THR A 8 17.77 8.03 -14.96
CA THR A 8 17.03 7.97 -13.70
C THR A 8 16.35 6.61 -13.64
N LYS A 9 16.64 5.82 -12.60
CA LYS A 9 15.99 4.52 -12.40
C LYS A 9 14.48 4.71 -12.27
N SER A 10 13.71 3.76 -12.76
CA SER A 10 12.27 3.78 -12.54
C SER A 10 11.96 3.50 -11.06
N ILE A 11 10.73 3.82 -10.63
CA ILE A 11 10.26 3.52 -9.27
C ILE A 11 10.23 2.00 -9.07
N GLU A 12 9.78 1.26 -10.06
CA GLU A 12 9.73 -0.21 -10.05
C GLU A 12 11.13 -0.81 -9.87
N GLU A 13 12.11 -0.33 -10.64
CA GLU A 13 13.52 -0.76 -10.49
C GLU A 13 14.05 -0.45 -9.09
N THR A 14 13.72 0.72 -8.54
CA THR A 14 14.16 1.15 -7.21
C THR A 14 13.54 0.31 -6.09
N LEU A 15 12.24 0.02 -6.20
CA LEU A 15 11.50 -0.84 -5.27
C LEU A 15 12.00 -2.29 -5.33
N TRP A 16 12.23 -2.81 -6.53
CA TRP A 16 12.80 -4.14 -6.75
C TRP A 16 14.19 -4.28 -6.14
N ASP A 17 15.08 -3.32 -6.40
CA ASP A 17 16.43 -3.30 -5.83
C ASP A 17 16.40 -3.24 -4.30
N SER A 18 15.48 -2.45 -3.73
CA SER A 18 15.31 -2.32 -2.28
C SER A 18 14.78 -3.61 -1.66
N ALA A 19 13.76 -4.22 -2.27
CA ALA A 19 13.23 -5.51 -1.83
C ALA A 19 14.30 -6.61 -1.88
N ASN A 20 15.11 -6.67 -2.94
CA ASN A 20 16.19 -7.65 -3.05
C ASN A 20 17.27 -7.48 -1.97
N LYS A 21 17.60 -6.23 -1.61
CA LYS A 21 18.55 -5.95 -0.52
C LYS A 21 18.03 -6.41 0.84
N LEU A 22 16.72 -6.31 1.07
CA LEU A 22 16.08 -6.65 2.35
C LEU A 22 15.73 -8.14 2.49
N ARG A 23 15.74 -8.90 1.39
CA ARG A 23 15.34 -10.32 1.38
C ARG A 23 16.20 -11.23 2.27
N GLY A 24 17.46 -10.86 2.50
CA GLY A 24 18.39 -11.70 3.26
C GLY A 24 18.55 -13.08 2.62
N SER A 25 18.43 -14.14 3.43
CA SER A 25 18.54 -15.55 3.01
C SER A 25 17.22 -16.18 2.56
N VAL A 26 16.13 -15.41 2.45
CA VAL A 26 14.82 -15.95 2.05
C VAL A 26 14.80 -16.24 0.56
N GLU A 27 14.32 -17.42 0.18
CA GLU A 27 14.19 -17.82 -1.22
C GLU A 27 13.21 -16.93 -1.99
N SER A 28 13.46 -16.70 -3.28
CA SER A 28 12.62 -15.81 -4.12
C SER A 28 11.15 -16.22 -4.09
N ALA A 29 10.89 -17.54 -4.12
CA ALA A 29 9.56 -18.11 -4.16
C ALA A 29 8.76 -17.85 -2.88
N GLU A 30 9.42 -17.72 -1.73
CA GLU A 30 8.79 -17.42 -0.44
C GLU A 30 8.71 -15.91 -0.21
N TYR A 31 9.77 -15.18 -0.57
CA TYR A 31 9.85 -13.74 -0.39
C TYR A 31 8.77 -12.96 -1.16
N LYS A 32 8.33 -13.49 -2.31
CA LYS A 32 7.22 -12.89 -3.09
C LYS A 32 5.96 -12.74 -2.24
N HIS A 33 5.67 -13.68 -1.35
CA HIS A 33 4.48 -13.61 -0.51
C HIS A 33 4.59 -12.46 0.49
N ILE A 34 5.76 -12.27 1.09
CA ILE A 34 6.03 -11.15 2.00
C ILE A 34 5.85 -9.81 1.27
N VAL A 35 6.53 -9.63 0.13
CA VAL A 35 6.49 -8.36 -0.62
C VAL A 35 5.09 -8.07 -1.15
N LEU A 36 4.42 -9.04 -1.76
CA LEU A 36 3.07 -8.86 -2.30
C LEU A 36 2.04 -8.60 -1.20
N SER A 37 2.14 -9.28 -0.05
CA SER A 37 1.26 -9.02 1.09
C SER A 37 1.46 -7.63 1.68
N LEU A 38 2.70 -7.11 1.75
CA LEU A 38 2.97 -5.75 2.21
C LEU A 38 2.45 -4.70 1.24
N ILE A 39 2.62 -4.91 -0.08
CA ILE A 39 2.06 -4.03 -1.11
C ILE A 39 0.53 -4.01 -1.01
N PHE A 40 -0.09 -5.18 -0.84
CA PHE A 40 -1.53 -5.29 -0.66
C PHE A 40 -2.00 -4.57 0.61
N LEU A 41 -1.28 -4.74 1.73
CA LEU A 41 -1.61 -4.05 2.99
C LEU A 41 -1.52 -2.54 2.85
N LYS A 42 -0.49 -2.04 2.16
CA LYS A 42 -0.36 -0.60 1.84
C LYS A 42 -1.53 -0.10 1.00
N PHE A 43 -1.86 -0.82 -0.07
CA PHE A 43 -2.99 -0.49 -0.94
C PHE A 43 -4.33 -0.46 -0.18
N ALA A 44 -4.59 -1.49 0.64
CA ALA A 44 -5.79 -1.55 1.46
C ALA A 44 -5.83 -0.41 2.50
N GLY A 45 -4.68 -0.09 3.11
CA GLY A 45 -4.51 1.03 4.04
C GLY A 45 -4.86 2.37 3.40
N ASP A 46 -4.30 2.63 2.21
CA ASP A 46 -4.50 3.89 1.50
C ASP A 46 -5.95 4.07 1.06
N THR A 47 -6.56 3.04 0.47
CA THR A 47 -7.96 3.09 0.05
C THR A 47 -8.93 3.19 1.23
N PHE A 48 -8.61 2.56 2.36
CA PHE A 48 -9.37 2.71 3.60
C PHE A 48 -9.31 4.15 4.12
N GLU A 49 -8.12 4.75 4.17
CA GLU A 49 -7.96 6.11 4.69
C GLU A 49 -8.63 7.14 3.76
N GLU A 50 -8.47 7.01 2.44
CA GLU A 50 -9.19 7.83 1.46
C GLU A 50 -10.70 7.76 1.69
N ARG A 51 -11.26 6.56 1.84
CA ARG A 51 -12.70 6.40 2.08
C ARG A 51 -13.13 6.98 3.43
N LYS A 52 -12.31 6.86 4.46
CA LYS A 52 -12.57 7.46 5.78
C LYS A 52 -12.64 8.98 5.67
N GLN A 53 -11.70 9.60 4.95
CA GLN A 53 -11.70 11.04 4.72
C GLN A 53 -12.91 11.51 3.91
N GLU A 54 -13.35 10.74 2.90
CA GLU A 54 -14.60 11.00 2.19
C GLU A 54 -15.82 11.01 3.13
N LEU A 55 -15.94 10.03 4.02
CA LEU A 55 -17.02 9.97 5.00
C LEU A 55 -17.02 11.19 5.93
N ILE A 56 -15.85 11.62 6.39
CA ILE A 56 -15.71 12.82 7.22
C ILE A 56 -16.16 14.06 6.44
N ALA A 57 -15.72 14.21 5.18
CA ALA A 57 -16.10 15.31 4.31
C ALA A 57 -17.62 15.34 4.00
N GLU A 58 -18.26 14.18 3.93
CA GLU A 58 -19.71 14.03 3.76
C GLU A 58 -20.52 14.30 5.06
N GLY A 59 -19.87 14.65 6.18
CA GLY A 59 -20.52 14.82 7.49
C GLY A 59 -20.98 13.50 8.11
N LYS A 60 -20.38 12.38 7.69
CA LYS A 60 -20.71 11.00 8.06
C LYS A 60 -19.68 10.38 9.00
N GLU A 61 -19.02 11.19 9.82
CA GLU A 61 -17.95 10.76 10.74
C GLU A 61 -18.37 9.60 11.67
N GLN A 62 -19.62 9.61 12.13
CA GLN A 62 -20.19 8.51 12.95
C GLN A 62 -20.22 7.14 12.24
N PHE A 63 -20.06 7.10 10.93
CA PHE A 63 -20.09 5.89 10.11
C PHE A 63 -18.69 5.38 9.74
N THR A 64 -17.62 6.04 10.19
CA THR A 64 -16.23 5.67 9.88
C THR A 64 -15.81 4.32 10.47
N ASP A 65 -16.54 3.81 11.45
CA ASP A 65 -16.32 2.47 12.01
C ASP A 65 -17.35 1.42 11.53
N ILE A 66 -18.15 1.75 10.51
CA ILE A 66 -19.18 0.85 9.96
C ILE A 66 -18.71 0.24 8.63
N VAL A 67 -18.57 -1.09 8.61
CA VAL A 67 -18.00 -1.88 7.50
C VAL A 67 -18.75 -1.68 6.17
N GLU A 68 -20.06 -1.52 6.23
CA GLU A 68 -20.96 -1.39 5.07
C GLU A 68 -20.63 -0.14 4.23
N PHE A 69 -20.21 0.96 4.88
CA PHE A 69 -19.86 2.21 4.20
C PHE A 69 -18.57 2.15 3.39
N TYR A 70 -17.72 1.15 3.67
CA TYR A 70 -16.53 0.81 2.91
C TYR A 70 -16.85 -0.21 1.83
N THR A 71 -17.58 -1.27 2.19
CA THR A 71 -17.95 -2.35 1.27
C THR A 71 -18.76 -1.84 0.07
N MET A 72 -19.66 -0.86 0.27
CA MET A 72 -20.43 -0.24 -0.82
C MET A 72 -19.57 0.49 -1.86
N LYS A 73 -18.30 0.81 -1.54
CA LYS A 73 -17.32 1.42 -2.44
C LYS A 73 -16.24 0.42 -2.89
N ASN A 74 -16.41 -0.87 -2.60
CA ASN A 74 -15.39 -1.91 -2.80
C ASN A 74 -14.08 -1.62 -2.05
N VAL A 75 -14.17 -0.96 -0.90
CA VAL A 75 -13.04 -0.69 -0.01
C VAL A 75 -13.09 -1.68 1.15
N PHE A 76 -11.94 -2.25 1.51
CA PHE A 76 -11.83 -3.10 2.69
C PHE A 76 -11.90 -2.24 3.95
N TYR A 77 -12.75 -2.64 4.90
CA TYR A 77 -12.66 -2.08 6.25
C TYR A 77 -11.44 -2.68 6.96
N LEU A 78 -10.58 -1.83 7.51
CA LEU A 78 -9.38 -2.26 8.23
C LEU A 78 -9.53 -2.00 9.74
N PRO A 79 -9.42 -3.04 10.59
CA PRO A 79 -9.34 -2.84 12.03
C PRO A 79 -8.03 -2.12 12.37
N GLU A 80 -7.99 -1.47 13.53
CA GLU A 80 -6.89 -0.58 13.94
C GLU A 80 -5.50 -1.23 13.82
N GLN A 81 -5.36 -2.49 14.26
CA GLN A 81 -4.10 -3.24 14.20
C GLN A 81 -3.59 -3.57 12.79
N ALA A 82 -4.45 -3.43 11.77
CA ALA A 82 -4.13 -3.73 10.37
C ALA A 82 -3.97 -2.46 9.52
N ARG A 83 -4.15 -1.26 10.09
CA ARG A 83 -4.00 0.00 9.36
C ARG A 83 -2.52 0.29 9.12
N TRP A 84 -2.19 0.64 7.89
CA TRP A 84 -0.85 1.10 7.54
C TRP A 84 -0.57 2.44 8.23
N SER A 85 0.46 2.51 9.07
CA SER A 85 0.84 3.72 9.85
C SER A 85 1.85 4.60 9.12
#